data_AF-A0A3D8HPH1-F1
#
_entry.id   AF-A0A3D8HPH1-F1
#
_cell.length_a   1.000
_cell.length_b   1.000
_cell.length_c   1.000
_cell.angle_alpha   90.00
_cell.angle_beta   90.00
_cell.angle_gamma   90.00
#
_symmetry.space_group_name_H-M   'P 1'
#
loop_
_entity.id
_entity.type
_entity.pdbx_description
1 polymer ?
#
loop_
_entity_poly.entity_id
_entity_poly.type
_entity_poly.pdbx_seq_one_letter_code
_entity_poly.pdbx_strand_id
1 'polypeptide(L)'
;MNKLCNALMLICLCICGFGCSGKKQTNPLPNKDKLHLPNNREITLKNHDEIKIAKDFDLWAIDYFREPDPAAKTLWEIGIKQGHSK
;
A
#
# COMPACT_ATOMS: atom_id res chain seq x y z
N MET A 1 -44.22 11.52 -6.41
CA MET A 1 -43.57 10.24 -6.00
C MET A 1 -42.13 10.09 -6.49
N ASN A 2 -41.77 10.56 -7.70
CA ASN A 2 -40.43 10.34 -8.27
C ASN A 2 -39.27 11.07 -7.55
N LYS A 3 -39.52 12.24 -6.95
CA LYS A 3 -38.47 13.02 -6.25
C LYS A 3 -38.00 12.37 -4.94
N LEU A 4 -38.92 11.72 -4.21
CA LEU A 4 -38.62 11.03 -2.95
C LEU A 4 -37.79 9.75 -3.20
N CYS A 5 -38.13 9.02 -4.28
CA CYS A 5 -37.41 7.81 -4.68
C CYS A 5 -35.97 8.13 -5.13
N ASN A 6 -35.79 9.22 -5.90
CA ASN A 6 -34.46 9.67 -6.30
C ASN A 6 -33.61 10.15 -5.11
N ALA A 7 -34.22 10.83 -4.13
CA ALA A 7 -33.52 11.24 -2.92
C ALA A 7 -33.07 10.03 -2.07
N LEU A 8 -33.92 9.02 -1.92
CA LEU A 8 -33.59 7.76 -1.23
C LEU A 8 -32.47 6.98 -1.94
N MET A 9 -32.50 6.90 -3.27
CA MET A 9 -31.42 6.29 -4.04
C MET A 9 -30.09 7.03 -3.84
N LEU A 10 -30.10 8.36 -3.85
CA LEU A 10 -28.90 9.17 -3.67
C LEU A 10 -28.27 8.95 -2.27
N ILE A 11 -29.12 8.88 -1.24
CA ILE A 11 -28.68 8.61 0.14
C ILE A 11 -28.06 7.21 0.27
N CYS A 12 -28.68 6.18 -0.31
CA CYS A 12 -28.11 4.84 -0.35
C CYS A 12 -26.76 4.79 -1.06
N LEU A 13 -26.62 5.49 -2.19
CA LEU A 13 -25.36 5.60 -2.93
C LEU A 13 -24.26 6.29 -2.10
N CYS A 14 -24.58 7.35 -1.37
CA CYS A 14 -23.63 8.01 -0.47
C CYS A 14 -23.16 7.07 0.65
N ILE A 15 -24.06 6.34 1.30
CA ILE A 15 -23.71 5.42 2.40
C ILE A 15 -22.78 4.30 1.90
N CYS A 16 -23.04 3.74 0.71
CA CYS A 16 -22.18 2.74 0.09
C CYS A 16 -20.80 3.29 -0.29
N GLY A 17 -20.71 4.56 -0.72
CA GLY A 17 -19.45 5.21 -1.07
C GLY A 17 -18.56 5.56 0.13
N PHE A 18 -19.15 5.93 1.27
CA PHE A 18 -18.40 6.25 2.50
C PHE A 18 -18.11 5.03 3.38
N GLY A 19 -18.83 3.91 3.20
CA GLY A 19 -18.72 2.72 4.04
C GLY A 19 -17.49 1.82 3.80
N CYS A 20 -16.77 1.96 2.68
CA CYS A 20 -15.69 1.04 2.29
C CYS A 20 -14.27 1.63 2.27
N SER A 21 -14.08 2.88 2.71
CA SER A 21 -12.73 3.51 2.76
C SER A 21 -11.99 3.31 4.08
N GLY A 22 -12.49 2.43 4.95
CA GLY A 22 -11.79 2.06 6.18
C GLY A 22 -10.75 0.98 5.90
N LYS A 23 -9.65 1.29 5.18
CA LYS A 23 -8.47 0.42 5.14
C LYS A 23 -7.88 0.31 6.55
N LYS A 24 -8.51 -0.49 7.42
CA LYS A 24 -7.90 -0.92 8.68
C LYS A 24 -6.77 -1.83 8.27
N GLN A 25 -5.55 -1.34 8.41
CA GLN A 25 -4.35 -2.15 8.35
C GLN A 25 -4.57 -3.35 9.28
N THR A 26 -4.79 -4.54 8.71
CA THR A 26 -5.07 -5.76 9.48
C THR A 26 -3.87 -6.18 10.33
N ASN A 27 -2.69 -5.69 9.98
CA ASN A 27 -1.47 -5.80 10.76
C ASN A 27 -1.07 -4.42 11.30
N PRO A 28 -1.55 -3.99 12.48
CA PRO A 28 -1.19 -2.69 13.04
C PRO A 28 0.33 -2.57 13.16
N LEU A 29 0.87 -1.36 12.96
CA LEU A 29 2.29 -1.13 13.23
C LEU A 29 2.61 -1.59 14.66
N PRO A 30 3.74 -2.29 14.88
CA PRO A 30 4.09 -2.79 16.20
C PRO A 30 4.14 -1.62 17.20
N ASN A 31 3.56 -1.84 18.38
CA ASN A 31 3.56 -0.83 19.44
C ASN A 31 5.01 -0.48 19.79
N LYS A 32 5.36 0.80 19.68
CA LYS A 32 6.70 1.33 19.99
C LYS A 32 7.15 0.95 21.41
N ASP A 33 6.22 0.90 22.36
CA ASP A 33 6.50 0.54 23.76
C ASP A 33 6.80 -0.96 23.96
N LYS A 34 6.35 -1.80 23.02
CA LYS A 34 6.67 -3.23 22.97
C LYS A 34 7.89 -3.54 22.10
N LEU A 35 8.37 -2.55 21.37
CA LEU A 35 9.51 -2.70 20.48
C LEU A 35 10.78 -2.46 21.29
N HIS A 36 11.31 -3.53 21.90
CA HIS A 36 12.62 -3.49 22.55
C HIS A 36 13.73 -3.45 21.50
N LEU A 37 13.87 -2.32 20.80
CA LEU A 37 15.09 -2.04 20.07
C LEU A 37 16.12 -1.52 21.09
N PRO A 38 17.37 -2.02 21.07
CA PRO A 38 18.44 -1.37 21.80
C PRO A 38 18.49 0.12 21.40
N ASN A 39 18.42 1.01 22.39
CA ASN A 39 18.40 2.47 22.20
C ASN A 39 19.66 3.01 21.52
N ASN A 40 20.72 2.19 21.40
CA ASN A 40 22.01 2.56 20.82
C ASN A 40 22.43 1.58 19.71
N ARG A 41 21.49 1.18 18.84
CA ARG A 41 21.90 0.53 17.58
C ARG A 41 22.59 1.55 16.69
N GLU A 42 23.89 1.70 16.85
CA GLU A 42 24.71 2.15 15.73
C GLU A 42 24.76 1.01 14.71
N ILE A 43 24.21 1.27 13.52
CA ILE A 43 24.42 0.38 12.38
C ILE A 43 25.84 0.64 11.90
N THR A 44 26.82 0.02 12.57
CA THR A 44 28.20 0.04 12.10
C THR A 44 28.32 -0.98 10.97
N LEU A 45 28.36 -0.50 9.73
CA LEU A 45 28.70 -1.34 8.58
C LEU A 45 30.20 -1.64 8.69
N LYS A 46 30.54 -2.90 9.00
CA LYS A 46 31.89 -3.31 9.42
C LYS A 46 32.82 -3.61 8.27
N ASN A 47 32.27 -3.91 7.09
CA ASN A 47 33.04 -4.32 5.92
C ASN A 47 32.48 -3.73 4.63
N HIS A 48 33.27 -3.80 3.56
CA HIS A 48 32.93 -3.25 2.26
C HIS A 48 31.67 -3.91 1.66
N ASP A 49 31.46 -5.19 1.95
CA ASP A 49 30.30 -5.95 1.46
C ASP A 49 29.00 -5.48 2.10
N GLU A 50 28.99 -5.22 3.42
CA GLU A 50 27.85 -4.66 4.14
C GLU A 50 27.48 -3.26 3.64
N ILE A 51 28.50 -2.43 3.34
CA ILE A 51 28.30 -1.11 2.72
C ILE A 51 27.68 -1.25 1.34
N LYS A 52 28.18 -2.19 0.54
CA LYS A 52 27.66 -2.46 -0.79
C LYS A 52 26.21 -2.95 -0.74
N ILE A 53 25.90 -3.91 0.13
CA ILE A 53 24.55 -4.45 0.31
C ILE A 53 23.57 -3.34 0.74
N ALA A 54 23.96 -2.49 1.69
CA ALA A 54 23.13 -1.36 2.10
C ALA A 54 22.84 -0.41 0.93
N LYS A 55 23.87 -0.07 0.15
CA LYS A 55 23.74 0.80 -1.02
C LYS A 55 22.87 0.18 -2.12
N ASP A 56 23.06 -1.11 -2.40
CA ASP A 56 22.28 -1.84 -3.41
C ASP A 56 20.81 -1.93 -2.99
N PHE A 57 20.54 -2.10 -1.69
CA PHE A 57 19.18 -2.07 -1.14
C PHE A 57 18.54 -0.68 -1.26
N ASP A 58 19.26 0.39 -0.95
CA ASP A 58 18.75 1.77 -1.07
C ASP A 58 18.39 2.09 -2.53
N LEU A 59 19.25 1.71 -3.49
CA LEU A 59 18.98 1.87 -4.92
C LEU A 59 17.74 1.08 -5.36
N TRP A 60 17.63 -0.17 -4.92
CA TRP A 60 16.45 -0.99 -5.19
C TRP A 60 15.17 -0.37 -4.62
N ALA A 61 15.22 0.14 -3.38
CA ALA A 61 14.06 0.75 -2.72
C ALA A 61 13.61 2.03 -3.46
N ILE A 62 14.56 2.86 -3.90
CA ILE A 62 14.26 4.05 -4.72
C ILE A 62 13.54 3.64 -6.01
N ASP A 63 13.99 2.60 -6.70
CA ASP A 63 13.34 2.12 -7.91
C ASP A 63 11.97 1.48 -7.64
N TYR A 64 11.82 0.74 -6.53
CA TYR A 64 10.57 0.10 -6.13
C TYR A 64 9.48 1.13 -5.75
N PHE A 65 9.86 2.18 -5.04
CA PHE A 65 8.95 3.25 -4.62
C PHE A 65 8.82 4.39 -5.63
N ARG A 66 9.58 4.35 -6.74
CA ARG A 66 9.35 5.26 -7.86
C ARG A 66 7.91 5.09 -8.32
N GLU A 67 7.22 6.21 -8.57
CA GLU A 67 5.85 6.15 -9.06
C GLU A 67 5.80 5.26 -10.31
N PRO A 68 4.88 4.28 -10.35
CA PRO A 68 4.73 3.46 -11.53
C PRO A 68 4.38 4.37 -12.70
N ASP A 69 4.99 4.10 -13.87
CA ASP A 69 4.61 4.75 -15.11
C ASP A 69 3.08 4.69 -15.23
N PRO A 70 2.37 5.83 -15.37
CA PRO A 70 0.92 5.84 -15.49
C PRO A 70 0.41 4.97 -16.67
N ALA A 71 1.26 4.67 -17.65
CA ALA A 71 0.97 3.78 -18.77
C ALA A 71 1.27 2.29 -18.47
N ALA A 72 1.97 1.96 -17.39
CA ALA A 72 2.28 0.59 -17.01
C ALA A 72 1.01 -0.11 -16.48
N LYS A 73 0.59 -1.16 -17.20
CA LYS A 73 -0.53 -1.99 -16.79
C LYS A 73 -0.17 -2.71 -15.49
N THR A 74 -1.08 -2.67 -14.54
CA THR A 74 -0.98 -3.45 -13.30
C THR A 74 -1.09 -4.95 -13.59
N LEU A 75 -0.49 -5.79 -12.75
CA LEU A 75 -0.65 -7.26 -12.82
C LEU A 75 -2.12 -7.66 -12.83
N TRP A 76 -2.97 -6.91 -12.13
CA TRP A 76 -4.42 -7.09 -12.10
C TRP A 76 -5.06 -6.81 -13.46
N GLU A 77 -4.70 -5.73 -14.15
CA GLU A 77 -5.18 -5.41 -15.50
C GLU A 77 -4.71 -6.42 -16.56
N ILE A 78 -3.52 -7.00 -16.38
CA ILE A 78 -3.00 -8.07 -17.24
C ILE A 78 -3.88 -9.32 -17.07
N GLY A 79 -4.18 -9.73 -15.84
CA GLY A 79 -5.00 -10.92 -15.55
C GLY A 79 -6.46 -10.82 -16.02
N ILE A 80 -7.07 -9.64 -15.89
CA ILE A 80 -8.43 -9.36 -16.39
C ILE A 80 -8.47 -9.46 -17.92
N LYS A 81 -7.49 -8.86 -18.62
CA LYS A 81 -7.44 -8.87 -20.11
C LYS A 81 -7.16 -10.25 -20.69
N GLN A 82 -6.48 -11.13 -19.95
CA GLN A 82 -6.23 -12.51 -20.39
C GLN A 82 -7.40 -13.46 -20.09
N GLY A 83 -8.47 -13.00 -19.44
CA GLY A 83 -9.66 -13.83 -19.20
C GLY A 83 -9.49 -14.89 -18.11
N HIS A 84 -8.55 -14.71 -17.17
CA HIS A 84 -8.31 -15.64 -16.07
C HIS A 84 -9.31 -15.50 -14.90
N SER A 85 -10.26 -14.58 -15.01
CA SER A 85 -11.37 -14.41 -14.08
C SER A 85 -12.66 -14.87 -14.77
N LYS A 86 -12.91 -16.18 -14.75
CA LYS A 86 -14.26 -16.72 -14.95
C LYS A 86 -14.93 -16.88 -13.59
#